data_AF-A0A1F8PAX8-F1
#
_entry.id   AF-A0A1F8PAX8-F1
#
_cell.length_a   1.000
_cell.length_b   1.000
_cell.length_c   1.000
_cell.angle_alpha   90.00
_cell.angle_beta   90.00
_cell.angle_gamma   90.00
#
_symmetry.space_group_name_H-M   'P 1'
#
loop_
_entity.id
_entity.type
_entity.pdbx_description
1 polymer ?
#
loop_
_entity_poly.entity_id
_entity_poly.type
_entity_poly.pdbx_seq_one_letter_code
_entity_poly.pdbx_strand_id
1 'polypeptide(L)'
;MGEKEYSMMDVASSVCTILNLPSPAQTEGNPIAEIVSSLDGLRKVAILVPDGMGLFTWDLWRHKMPYLDSLHTNRSLILRSVMPSISPVNFATIVSGTDVEGHGILIRTGKFKCETLFDLVRNASRKSAGIGQDSYTGCELMGKNADICGCTREGSNYDIAAKIIEIVDVYEPDFLIAQFIQVDDSFHKCGPSSPSVVPILADMDTRMKELVEYLRPLGYGIIILSDHGQHDLPVISPKGNKGGHGTDSPEDCLVPCTWI
;
A
#
# COMPACT_ATOMS: atom_id res chain seq x y z
N MET A 1 -25.18 -2.18 10.28
CA MET A 1 -24.27 -3.33 10.13
C MET A 1 -22.90 -2.72 9.94
N GLY A 2 -21.95 -2.98 10.84
CA GLY A 2 -20.61 -2.41 10.72
C GLY A 2 -19.94 -2.91 9.43
N GLU A 3 -19.14 -2.07 8.81
CA GLU A 3 -18.31 -2.48 7.67
C GLU A 3 -17.44 -3.67 8.11
N LYS A 4 -17.32 -4.67 7.23
CA LYS A 4 -16.55 -5.88 7.51
C LYS A 4 -15.07 -5.53 7.50
N GLU A 5 -14.42 -5.70 8.64
CA GLU A 5 -12.99 -5.49 8.83
C GLU A 5 -12.21 -6.75 8.46
N TYR A 6 -11.12 -6.57 7.73
CA TYR A 6 -10.17 -7.60 7.30
C TYR A 6 -8.79 -7.33 7.87
N SER A 7 -7.91 -8.33 7.93
CA SER A 7 -6.53 -8.14 8.35
C SER A 7 -5.66 -7.69 7.18
N MET A 8 -4.64 -6.87 7.43
CA MET A 8 -3.59 -6.59 6.43
C MET A 8 -2.89 -7.87 5.95
N MET A 9 -2.86 -8.92 6.79
CA MET A 9 -2.34 -10.24 6.45
C MET A 9 -3.12 -10.93 5.33
N ASP A 10 -4.39 -10.57 5.12
CA ASP A 10 -5.25 -11.19 4.10
C ASP A 10 -4.85 -10.79 2.66
N VAL A 11 -4.07 -9.71 2.51
CA VAL A 11 -3.71 -9.14 1.20
C VAL A 11 -2.83 -10.09 0.39
N ALA A 12 -1.78 -10.66 0.98
CA ALA A 12 -0.85 -11.52 0.25
C ALA A 12 -1.54 -12.75 -0.35
N SER A 13 -2.37 -13.43 0.46
CA SER A 13 -3.15 -14.60 0.04
C SER A 13 -4.17 -14.23 -1.06
N SER A 14 -4.77 -13.04 -0.99
CA SER A 14 -5.69 -12.53 -2.02
C SER A 14 -4.98 -12.35 -3.35
N VAL A 15 -3.81 -11.70 -3.35
CA VAL A 15 -3.01 -11.47 -4.56
C VAL A 15 -2.50 -12.78 -5.16
N CYS A 16 -2.04 -13.72 -4.33
CA CYS A 16 -1.64 -15.06 -4.79
C CYS A 16 -2.79 -15.75 -5.52
N THR A 17 -3.99 -15.69 -4.94
CA THR A 17 -5.17 -16.32 -5.54
C THR A 17 -5.50 -15.73 -6.91
N ILE A 18 -5.47 -14.40 -7.03
CA ILE A 18 -5.69 -13.69 -8.31
C ILE A 18 -4.64 -14.12 -9.35
N LEU A 19 -3.37 -14.18 -8.95
CA LEU A 19 -2.26 -14.55 -9.83
C LEU A 19 -2.17 -16.06 -10.10
N ASN A 20 -3.08 -16.87 -9.54
CA ASN A 20 -3.05 -18.34 -9.58
C ASN A 20 -1.72 -18.92 -9.08
N LEU A 21 -1.26 -18.40 -7.94
CA LEU A 21 -0.07 -18.82 -7.19
C LEU A 21 -0.52 -19.46 -5.86
N PRO A 22 0.27 -20.36 -5.26
CA PRO A 22 0.02 -20.78 -3.88
C PRO A 22 0.21 -19.59 -2.94
N SER A 23 -0.48 -19.58 -1.80
CA SER A 23 -0.25 -18.56 -0.77
C SER A 23 1.13 -18.72 -0.12
N PRO A 24 1.72 -17.65 0.45
CA PRO A 24 3.02 -17.76 1.12
C PRO A 24 2.99 -18.81 2.22
N ALA A 25 4.04 -19.62 2.34
CA ALA A 25 4.06 -20.76 3.24
C ALA A 25 3.77 -20.41 4.72
N GLN A 26 4.13 -19.22 5.16
CA GLN A 26 3.90 -18.72 6.52
C GLN A 26 2.70 -17.77 6.64
N THR A 27 1.85 -17.64 5.62
CA THR A 27 0.70 -16.75 5.69
C THR A 27 -0.25 -17.15 6.83
N GLU A 28 -0.70 -16.15 7.58
CA GLU A 28 -1.74 -16.27 8.60
C GLU A 28 -3.07 -15.68 8.11
N GLY A 29 -3.03 -14.91 7.01
CA GLY A 29 -4.20 -14.31 6.38
C GLY A 29 -4.88 -15.20 5.33
N ASN A 30 -6.17 -14.97 5.14
CA ASN A 30 -7.01 -15.68 4.18
C ASN A 30 -7.36 -14.79 2.98
N PRO A 31 -7.56 -15.36 1.77
CA PRO A 31 -7.99 -14.56 0.62
C PRO A 31 -9.32 -13.82 0.90
N ILE A 32 -9.35 -12.52 0.58
CA ILE A 32 -10.53 -11.67 0.64
C ILE A 32 -11.40 -11.98 -0.58
N ALA A 33 -12.51 -12.69 -0.36
CA ALA A 33 -13.37 -13.21 -1.42
C ALA A 33 -13.89 -12.13 -2.37
N GLU A 34 -14.20 -10.94 -1.86
CA GLU A 34 -14.71 -9.80 -2.63
C GLU A 34 -13.67 -9.28 -3.62
N ILE A 35 -12.39 -9.17 -3.20
CA ILE A 35 -11.30 -8.75 -4.09
C ILE A 35 -11.02 -9.85 -5.11
N VAL A 36 -10.84 -11.10 -4.64
CA VAL A 36 -10.50 -12.25 -5.49
C VAL A 36 -11.54 -12.47 -6.58
N SER A 37 -12.83 -12.50 -6.23
CA SER A 37 -13.91 -12.72 -7.20
C SER A 37 -14.00 -11.60 -8.24
N SER A 38 -13.62 -10.38 -7.88
CA SER A 38 -13.70 -9.22 -8.78
C SER A 38 -12.55 -9.14 -9.76
N LEU A 39 -11.38 -9.62 -9.34
CA LEU A 39 -10.14 -9.60 -10.12
C LEU A 39 -9.81 -10.99 -10.71
N ASP A 40 -10.76 -11.92 -10.67
CA ASP A 40 -10.59 -13.29 -11.18
C ASP A 40 -10.20 -13.30 -12.67
N GLY A 41 -9.31 -14.23 -13.03
CA GLY A 41 -8.79 -14.37 -14.39
C GLY A 41 -7.75 -13.32 -14.81
N LEU A 42 -7.49 -12.28 -14.01
CA LEU A 42 -6.42 -11.34 -14.29
C LEU A 42 -5.05 -11.98 -14.05
N ARG A 43 -4.10 -11.59 -14.89
CA ARG A 43 -2.72 -12.09 -14.80
C ARG A 43 -1.76 -11.06 -14.24
N LYS A 44 -2.12 -9.79 -14.12
CA LYS A 44 -1.23 -8.78 -13.53
C LYS A 44 -1.93 -8.13 -12.35
N VAL A 45 -1.20 -7.85 -11.27
CA VAL A 45 -1.73 -7.15 -10.09
C VAL A 45 -0.81 -6.00 -9.70
N ALA A 46 -1.39 -4.83 -9.48
CA ALA A 46 -0.72 -3.65 -8.95
C ALA A 46 -1.30 -3.28 -7.59
N ILE A 47 -0.45 -3.12 -6.58
CA ILE A 47 -0.81 -2.53 -5.29
C ILE A 47 -0.25 -1.11 -5.24
N LEU A 48 -1.14 -0.12 -5.18
CA LEU A 48 -0.77 1.28 -5.02
C LEU A 48 -1.04 1.67 -3.57
N VAL A 49 0.00 2.17 -2.87
CA VAL A 49 -0.07 2.43 -1.43
C VAL A 49 0.09 3.92 -1.13
N PRO A 50 -1.01 4.69 -0.97
CA PRO A 50 -0.98 6.01 -0.33
C PRO A 50 -0.61 5.83 1.14
N ASP A 51 0.65 6.05 1.49
CA ASP A 51 1.21 5.78 2.82
C ASP A 51 0.56 6.66 3.90
N GLY A 52 0.20 6.07 5.05
CA GLY A 52 -0.35 6.79 6.21
C GLY A 52 -1.80 7.29 6.09
N MET A 53 -2.52 6.98 5.01
CA MET A 53 -3.89 7.43 4.74
C MET A 53 -4.95 6.54 5.41
N GLY A 54 -5.03 6.59 6.74
CA GLY A 54 -6.01 5.83 7.53
C GLY A 54 -7.44 6.35 7.46
N LEU A 55 -8.40 5.57 7.98
CA LEU A 55 -9.83 5.90 7.97
C LEU A 55 -10.15 7.24 8.63
N PHE A 56 -9.42 7.60 9.69
CA PHE A 56 -9.56 8.90 10.34
C PHE A 56 -9.41 10.05 9.33
N THR A 57 -8.36 10.01 8.50
CA THR A 57 -8.11 11.04 7.48
C THR A 57 -9.02 10.93 6.29
N TRP A 58 -9.38 9.70 5.93
CA TRP A 58 -10.34 9.41 4.88
C TRP A 58 -11.70 10.07 5.17
N ASP A 59 -12.24 9.89 6.37
CA ASP A 59 -13.54 10.43 6.76
C ASP A 59 -13.55 11.96 6.78
N LEU A 60 -12.43 12.58 7.18
CA LEU A 60 -12.27 14.03 7.14
C LEU A 60 -12.21 14.58 5.72
N TRP A 61 -11.50 13.89 4.82
CA TRP A 61 -11.02 14.49 3.58
C TRP A 61 -11.47 13.82 2.28
N ARG A 62 -12.20 12.70 2.29
CA ARG A 62 -12.66 11.98 1.07
C ARG A 62 -13.32 12.89 0.03
N HIS A 63 -14.08 13.89 0.46
CA HIS A 63 -14.73 14.86 -0.42
C HIS A 63 -13.74 15.79 -1.18
N LYS A 64 -12.45 15.77 -0.82
CA LYS A 64 -11.34 16.44 -1.53
C LYS A 64 -10.61 15.51 -2.51
N MET A 65 -10.93 14.22 -2.48
CA MET A 65 -10.36 13.16 -3.32
C MET A 65 -11.49 12.50 -4.14
N PRO A 66 -12.16 13.24 -5.04
CA PRO A 66 -13.38 12.77 -5.69
C PRO A 66 -13.18 11.48 -6.52
N TYR A 67 -11.98 11.24 -7.07
CA TYR A 67 -11.74 10.02 -7.82
C TYR A 67 -11.68 8.80 -6.89
N LEU A 68 -10.83 8.82 -5.87
CA LEU A 68 -10.76 7.77 -4.85
C LEU A 68 -12.11 7.57 -4.16
N ASP A 69 -12.81 8.65 -3.83
CA ASP A 69 -14.14 8.59 -3.23
C ASP A 69 -15.15 7.85 -4.12
N SER A 70 -15.06 8.06 -5.44
CA SER A 70 -15.88 7.33 -6.41
C SER A 70 -15.53 5.83 -6.48
N LEU A 71 -14.25 5.45 -6.31
CA LEU A 71 -13.85 4.04 -6.25
C LEU A 71 -14.40 3.37 -4.99
N HIS A 72 -14.26 4.03 -3.83
CA HIS A 72 -14.77 3.52 -2.56
C HIS A 72 -16.31 3.46 -2.51
N THR A 73 -17.01 4.34 -3.22
CA THR A 73 -18.47 4.25 -3.36
C THR A 73 -18.91 2.98 -4.10
N ASN A 74 -18.08 2.46 -5.01
CA ASN A 74 -18.36 1.23 -5.75
C ASN A 74 -17.91 -0.02 -4.99
N ARG A 75 -16.68 0.00 -4.47
CA ARG A 75 -16.01 -1.13 -3.81
C ARG A 75 -15.14 -0.59 -2.69
N SER A 76 -15.47 -0.94 -1.46
CA SER A 76 -14.70 -0.51 -0.28
C SER A 76 -14.74 -1.59 0.78
N LEU A 77 -13.62 -1.77 1.46
CA LEU A 77 -13.53 -2.50 2.72
C LEU A 77 -12.49 -1.84 3.62
N ILE A 78 -12.48 -2.25 4.88
CA ILE A 78 -11.51 -1.79 5.87
C ILE A 78 -10.48 -2.89 6.09
N LEU A 79 -9.21 -2.54 6.01
CA LEU A 79 -8.11 -3.38 6.50
C LEU A 79 -7.65 -2.89 7.87
N ARG A 80 -7.19 -3.82 8.71
CA ARG A 80 -6.48 -3.54 9.95
C ARG A 80 -5.00 -3.86 9.79
N SER A 81 -4.16 -2.84 9.94
CA SER A 81 -2.71 -2.95 10.03
C SER A 81 -2.28 -3.82 11.21
N VAL A 82 -1.18 -4.56 11.05
CA VAL A 82 -0.54 -5.29 12.16
C VAL A 82 0.38 -4.37 12.95
N MET A 83 0.76 -4.80 14.15
CA MET A 83 1.55 -4.01 15.08
C MET A 83 3.06 -4.26 14.96
N PRO A 84 3.90 -3.20 15.11
CA PRO A 84 3.51 -1.79 15.15
C PRO A 84 2.98 -1.30 13.80
N SER A 85 1.99 -0.41 13.83
CA SER A 85 1.34 0.22 12.66
C SER A 85 2.25 1.23 11.97
N ILE A 86 3.36 0.72 11.43
CA ILE A 86 4.40 1.49 10.73
C ILE A 86 4.68 0.86 9.37
N SER A 87 5.18 1.66 8.42
CA SER A 87 5.31 1.23 7.03
C SER A 87 6.20 0.00 6.82
N PRO A 88 7.41 -0.13 7.41
CA PRO A 88 8.22 -1.32 7.22
C PRO A 88 7.52 -2.63 7.59
N VAL A 89 6.71 -2.60 8.64
CA VAL A 89 5.97 -3.76 9.14
C VAL A 89 4.80 -4.07 8.22
N ASN A 90 3.98 -3.07 7.88
CA ASN A 90 2.77 -3.31 7.12
C ASN A 90 3.04 -3.55 5.63
N PHE A 91 4.05 -2.94 5.03
CA PHE A 91 4.53 -3.34 3.70
C PHE A 91 5.06 -4.79 3.70
N ALA A 92 5.79 -5.19 4.73
CA ALA A 92 6.23 -6.57 4.86
C ALA A 92 5.05 -7.53 5.01
N THR A 93 4.03 -7.14 5.78
CA THR A 93 2.78 -7.89 5.96
C THR A 93 2.01 -8.03 4.65
N ILE A 94 1.85 -6.95 3.88
CA ILE A 94 1.15 -6.94 2.58
C ILE A 94 1.73 -8.00 1.63
N VAL A 95 3.05 -8.18 1.63
CA VAL A 95 3.72 -9.11 0.70
C VAL A 95 3.98 -10.51 1.28
N SER A 96 3.83 -10.71 2.59
CA SER A 96 4.10 -12.01 3.24
C SER A 96 2.86 -12.69 3.81
N GLY A 97 1.83 -11.93 4.13
CA GLY A 97 0.59 -12.42 4.75
C GLY A 97 0.74 -12.85 6.21
N THR A 98 1.80 -12.43 6.90
CA THR A 98 2.06 -12.71 8.32
C THR A 98 2.50 -11.43 9.03
N ASP A 99 2.55 -11.42 10.36
CA ASP A 99 3.03 -10.29 11.15
C ASP A 99 4.57 -10.29 11.38
N VAL A 100 5.04 -9.46 12.31
CA VAL A 100 6.46 -9.32 12.65
C VAL A 100 7.12 -10.61 13.09
N GLU A 101 6.41 -11.51 13.79
CA GLU A 101 6.99 -12.79 14.23
C GLU A 101 7.28 -13.68 13.02
N GLY A 102 6.41 -13.67 12.00
CA GLY A 102 6.60 -14.40 10.76
C GLY A 102 7.62 -13.76 9.80
N HIS A 103 7.44 -12.47 9.45
CA HIS A 103 8.26 -11.84 8.43
C HIS A 103 9.59 -11.28 8.96
N GLY A 104 9.66 -10.96 10.26
CA GLY A 104 10.88 -10.52 10.94
C GLY A 104 11.38 -9.11 10.60
N ILE A 105 10.52 -8.25 10.07
CA ILE A 105 10.86 -6.89 9.61
C ILE A 105 10.37 -5.88 10.64
N LEU A 106 11.25 -5.01 11.11
CA LEU A 106 10.93 -3.91 12.04
C LEU A 106 11.43 -2.56 11.54
N ILE A 107 12.32 -2.56 10.55
CA ILE A 107 12.94 -1.38 9.97
C ILE A 107 12.86 -1.48 8.46
N ARG A 108 13.01 -0.35 7.77
CA ARG A 108 12.85 -0.23 6.30
C ARG A 108 13.92 -0.95 5.46
N THR A 109 14.83 -1.69 6.08
CA THR A 109 15.87 -2.48 5.43
C THR A 109 15.89 -3.89 6.02
N GLY A 110 16.33 -4.87 5.26
CA GLY A 110 16.51 -6.21 5.75
C GLY A 110 16.08 -7.28 4.75
N LYS A 111 16.04 -8.51 5.24
CA LYS A 111 15.59 -9.68 4.50
C LYS A 111 14.43 -10.31 5.26
N PHE A 112 13.43 -10.78 4.51
CA PHE A 112 12.32 -11.52 5.06
C PHE A 112 12.79 -12.85 5.64
N LYS A 113 12.20 -13.26 6.77
CA LYS A 113 12.40 -14.59 7.36
C LYS A 113 11.44 -15.64 6.79
N CYS A 114 10.46 -15.20 6.01
CA CYS A 114 9.40 -16.00 5.41
C CYS A 114 9.42 -15.87 3.88
N GLU A 115 8.62 -16.71 3.22
CA GLU A 115 8.31 -16.54 1.80
C GLU A 115 7.48 -15.27 1.57
N THR A 116 7.67 -14.61 0.44
CA THR A 116 6.91 -13.43 0.03
C THR A 116 6.29 -13.61 -1.34
N LEU A 117 5.37 -12.70 -1.71
CA LEU A 117 4.86 -12.56 -3.08
C LEU A 117 5.98 -12.46 -4.11
N PHE A 118 7.09 -11.78 -3.78
CA PHE A 118 8.24 -11.69 -4.68
C PHE A 118 8.85 -13.06 -4.97
N ASP A 119 9.00 -13.90 -3.95
CA ASP A 119 9.54 -15.25 -4.09
C ASP A 119 8.60 -16.14 -4.90
N LEU A 120 7.30 -16.08 -4.62
CA LEU A 120 6.28 -16.86 -5.33
C LEU A 120 6.18 -16.49 -6.81
N VAL A 121 6.17 -15.20 -7.12
CA VAL A 121 6.16 -14.68 -8.49
C VAL A 121 7.43 -15.14 -9.22
N ARG A 122 8.60 -14.99 -8.60
CA ARG A 122 9.89 -15.44 -9.16
C ARG A 122 9.91 -16.96 -9.39
N ASN A 123 9.42 -17.76 -8.44
CA ASN A 123 9.35 -19.22 -8.55
C ASN A 123 8.44 -19.68 -9.70
N ALA A 124 7.42 -18.89 -10.04
CA ALA A 124 6.58 -19.10 -11.20
C ALA A 124 7.21 -18.62 -12.53
N SER A 125 8.48 -18.22 -12.54
CA SER A 125 9.19 -17.62 -13.69
C SER A 125 8.54 -16.31 -14.19
N ARG A 126 7.92 -15.58 -13.28
CA ARG A 126 7.23 -14.30 -13.51
C ARG A 126 8.02 -13.18 -12.84
N LYS A 127 7.69 -11.92 -13.13
CA LYS A 127 8.46 -10.77 -12.61
C LYS A 127 7.66 -9.92 -11.63
N SER A 128 8.32 -9.52 -10.55
CA SER A 128 7.78 -8.58 -9.58
C SER A 128 8.55 -7.25 -9.56
N ALA A 129 7.89 -6.17 -9.16
CA ALA A 129 8.50 -4.86 -8.97
C ALA A 129 8.15 -4.25 -7.60
N GLY A 130 9.15 -3.68 -6.93
CA GLY A 130 8.99 -2.86 -5.74
C GLY A 130 9.41 -1.42 -6.05
N ILE A 131 8.53 -0.46 -5.78
CA ILE A 131 8.68 0.93 -6.25
C ILE A 131 8.52 1.89 -5.07
N GLY A 132 9.39 2.90 -4.99
CA GLY A 132 9.33 3.90 -3.93
C GLY A 132 10.49 4.89 -3.97
N GLN A 133 10.48 5.83 -3.03
CA GLN A 133 11.56 6.80 -2.88
C GLN A 133 12.76 6.22 -2.12
N ASP A 134 13.97 6.59 -2.52
CA ASP A 134 15.21 6.32 -1.79
C ASP A 134 15.08 6.64 -0.29
N SER A 135 15.65 5.78 0.57
CA SER A 135 15.58 5.89 2.03
C SER A 135 14.22 5.58 2.68
N TYR A 136 13.20 5.22 1.90
CA TYR A 136 11.88 4.76 2.40
C TYR A 136 11.59 3.31 2.03
N THR A 137 10.59 2.71 2.67
CA THR A 137 10.25 1.28 2.63
C THR A 137 10.04 0.74 1.21
N GLY A 138 9.38 1.49 0.33
CA GLY A 138 9.12 1.10 -1.06
C GLY A 138 10.41 0.88 -1.86
N CYS A 139 11.46 1.65 -1.60
CA CYS A 139 12.76 1.41 -2.21
C CYS A 139 13.62 0.43 -1.38
N GLU A 140 13.83 0.75 -0.10
CA GLU A 140 14.81 0.10 0.76
C GLU A 140 14.43 -1.32 1.17
N LEU A 141 13.15 -1.66 1.14
CA LEU A 141 12.63 -2.99 1.43
C LEU A 141 11.99 -3.63 0.20
N MET A 142 10.96 -3.00 -0.40
CA MET A 142 10.24 -3.63 -1.52
C MET A 142 11.14 -3.75 -2.76
N GLY A 143 11.72 -2.64 -3.24
CA GLY A 143 12.59 -2.64 -4.41
C GLY A 143 13.80 -3.56 -4.30
N LYS A 144 14.41 -3.64 -3.11
CA LYS A 144 15.58 -4.51 -2.87
C LYS A 144 15.26 -6.01 -2.77
N ASN A 145 14.00 -6.40 -2.56
CA ASN A 145 13.58 -7.80 -2.47
C ASN A 145 12.76 -8.27 -3.70
N ALA A 146 12.26 -7.35 -4.53
CA ALA A 146 11.61 -7.64 -5.81
C ALA A 146 12.62 -7.97 -6.92
N ASP A 147 12.14 -8.47 -8.06
CA ASP A 147 12.98 -8.74 -9.24
C ASP A 147 13.41 -7.46 -9.98
N ILE A 148 12.58 -6.42 -9.88
CA ILE A 148 12.79 -5.10 -10.47
C ILE A 148 12.76 -4.06 -9.35
N CYS A 149 13.89 -3.37 -9.19
CA CYS A 149 14.06 -2.31 -8.19
C CYS A 149 13.69 -0.95 -8.80
N GLY A 150 12.48 -0.47 -8.49
CA GLY A 150 11.94 0.80 -8.97
C GLY A 150 12.20 1.97 -8.02
N CYS A 151 13.45 2.14 -7.58
CA CYS A 151 13.83 3.24 -6.70
C CYS A 151 13.97 4.57 -7.46
N THR A 152 13.60 5.67 -6.81
CA THR A 152 13.82 7.04 -7.30
C THR A 152 14.27 7.97 -6.17
N ARG A 153 15.16 8.91 -6.50
CA ARG A 153 15.60 9.96 -5.55
C ARG A 153 14.50 10.97 -5.28
N GLU A 154 13.81 11.38 -6.34
CA GLU A 154 12.65 12.27 -6.27
C GLU A 154 11.43 11.41 -5.91
N GLY A 155 10.72 11.78 -4.85
CA GLY A 155 9.61 10.99 -4.31
C GLY A 155 8.30 11.74 -4.27
N SER A 156 8.10 12.71 -5.18
CA SER A 156 6.76 13.26 -5.33
C SER A 156 5.80 12.19 -5.84
N ASN A 157 4.49 12.34 -5.60
CA ASN A 157 3.53 11.39 -6.13
C ASN A 157 3.59 11.33 -7.68
N TYR A 158 3.99 12.43 -8.33
CA TYR A 158 4.28 12.47 -9.76
C TYR A 158 5.49 11.59 -10.11
N ASP A 159 6.60 11.69 -9.37
CA ASP A 159 7.82 10.92 -9.66
C ASP A 159 7.60 9.42 -9.46
N ILE A 160 6.85 9.05 -8.41
CA ILE A 160 6.46 7.66 -8.18
C ILE A 160 5.55 7.16 -9.32
N ALA A 161 4.54 7.94 -9.72
CA ALA A 161 3.66 7.57 -10.84
C ALA A 161 4.44 7.40 -12.16
N ALA A 162 5.35 8.34 -12.47
CA ALA A 162 6.21 8.27 -13.64
C ALA A 162 7.13 7.04 -13.59
N LYS A 163 7.68 6.71 -12.40
CA LYS A 163 8.50 5.52 -12.22
C LYS A 163 7.69 4.23 -12.42
N ILE A 164 6.44 4.18 -11.95
CA ILE A 164 5.55 3.02 -12.21
C ILE A 164 5.36 2.83 -13.72
N ILE A 165 5.03 3.90 -14.44
CA ILE A 165 4.84 3.86 -15.90
C ILE A 165 6.12 3.36 -16.60
N GLU A 166 7.28 3.93 -16.25
CA GLU A 166 8.59 3.49 -16.78
C GLU A 166 8.84 1.99 -16.54
N ILE A 167 8.59 1.52 -15.31
CA ILE A 167 8.80 0.11 -14.97
C ILE A 167 7.84 -0.80 -15.75
N VAL A 168 6.59 -0.39 -15.90
CA VAL A 168 5.58 -1.15 -16.63
C VAL A 168 5.89 -1.23 -18.11
N ASP A 169 6.27 -0.11 -18.75
CA ASP A 169 6.62 -0.05 -20.17
C ASP A 169 7.87 -0.89 -20.51
N VAL A 170 8.86 -0.92 -19.61
CA VAL A 170 10.16 -1.58 -19.89
C VAL A 170 10.17 -3.05 -19.49
N TYR A 171 9.60 -3.38 -18.33
CA TYR A 171 9.80 -4.69 -17.71
C TYR A 171 8.53 -5.54 -17.66
N GLU A 172 7.36 -4.93 -17.83
CA GLU A 172 6.05 -5.58 -17.80
C GLU A 172 5.85 -6.56 -16.62
N PRO A 173 6.00 -6.14 -15.36
CA PRO A 173 5.89 -7.05 -14.22
C PRO A 173 4.48 -7.67 -14.11
N ASP A 174 4.43 -8.90 -13.59
CA ASP A 174 3.18 -9.58 -13.25
C ASP A 174 2.62 -9.11 -11.90
N PHE A 175 3.49 -8.64 -11.01
CA PHE A 175 3.12 -8.07 -9.73
C PHE A 175 3.93 -6.80 -9.47
N LEU A 176 3.28 -5.72 -9.02
CA LEU A 176 3.99 -4.55 -8.52
C LEU A 176 3.36 -4.03 -7.23
N ILE A 177 4.20 -3.44 -6.39
CA ILE A 177 3.79 -2.67 -5.22
C ILE A 177 4.55 -1.34 -5.19
N ALA A 178 3.83 -0.24 -4.99
CA ALA A 178 4.40 1.10 -5.01
C ALA A 178 3.99 1.92 -3.78
N GLN A 179 5.00 2.48 -3.08
CA GLN A 179 4.81 3.37 -1.95
C GLN A 179 4.73 4.83 -2.42
N PHE A 180 3.68 5.53 -2.01
CA PHE A 180 3.53 6.97 -2.18
C PHE A 180 3.61 7.68 -0.82
N ILE A 181 4.78 8.22 -0.50
CA ILE A 181 5.12 8.66 0.86
C ILE A 181 4.64 10.07 1.22
N GLN A 182 4.33 10.93 0.25
CA GLN A 182 4.12 12.35 0.54
C GLN A 182 2.92 12.63 1.45
N VAL A 183 1.93 11.74 1.47
CA VAL A 183 0.77 11.85 2.38
C VAL A 183 1.24 11.69 3.82
N ASP A 184 1.94 10.60 4.13
CA ASP A 184 2.54 10.33 5.45
C ASP A 184 3.47 11.47 5.92
N ASP A 185 4.40 11.93 5.06
CA ASP A 185 5.31 13.04 5.37
C ASP A 185 4.55 14.34 5.68
N SER A 186 3.48 14.61 4.92
CA SER A 186 2.65 15.80 5.10
C SER A 186 1.83 15.74 6.39
N PHE A 187 1.29 14.57 6.72
CA PHE A 187 0.54 14.35 7.95
C PHE A 187 1.45 14.46 9.18
N HIS A 188 2.66 13.90 9.13
CA HIS A 188 3.67 14.11 10.16
C HIS A 188 3.96 15.60 10.39
N LYS A 189 4.14 16.36 9.30
CA LYS A 189 4.49 17.78 9.37
C LYS A 189 3.34 18.67 9.85
N CYS A 190 2.12 18.40 9.37
CA CYS A 190 1.00 19.32 9.49
C CYS A 190 -0.05 18.89 10.52
N GLY A 191 -0.11 17.60 10.84
CA GLY A 191 -1.23 16.96 11.54
C GLY A 191 -2.26 16.44 10.53
N PRO A 192 -2.73 15.19 10.64
CA PRO A 192 -3.71 14.61 9.71
C PRO A 192 -5.05 15.37 9.64
N SER A 193 -5.49 16.05 10.71
CA SER A 193 -6.71 16.88 10.66
C SER A 193 -6.49 18.30 10.11
N SER A 194 -5.28 18.64 9.69
CA SER A 194 -4.97 20.01 9.24
C SER A 194 -5.44 20.24 7.80
N PRO A 195 -6.18 21.33 7.49
CA PRO A 195 -6.52 21.68 6.11
C PRO A 195 -5.31 21.85 5.18
N SER A 196 -4.11 22.07 5.73
CA SER A 196 -2.86 22.16 4.97
C SER A 196 -2.48 20.87 4.24
N VAL A 197 -3.07 19.73 4.59
CA VAL A 197 -2.83 18.44 3.92
C VAL A 197 -3.67 18.29 2.64
N VAL A 198 -4.72 19.09 2.46
CA VAL A 198 -5.66 18.96 1.32
C VAL A 198 -4.96 19.02 -0.04
N PRO A 199 -3.97 19.90 -0.30
CA PRO A 199 -3.28 19.92 -1.59
C PRO A 199 -2.56 18.60 -1.90
N ILE A 200 -1.97 17.93 -0.91
CA ILE A 200 -1.27 16.66 -1.15
C ILE A 200 -2.26 15.52 -1.40
N LEU A 201 -3.42 15.56 -0.75
CA LEU A 201 -4.51 14.60 -0.98
C LEU A 201 -5.13 14.76 -2.37
N ALA A 202 -5.34 16.00 -2.82
CA ALA A 202 -5.85 16.28 -4.16
C ALA A 202 -4.85 15.86 -5.26
N ASP A 203 -3.55 16.05 -5.02
CA ASP A 203 -2.52 15.54 -5.92
C ASP A 203 -2.52 14.00 -5.96
N MET A 204 -2.56 13.34 -4.80
CA MET A 204 -2.68 11.88 -4.68
C MET A 204 -3.88 11.34 -5.48
N ASP A 205 -5.06 11.95 -5.31
CA ASP A 205 -6.27 11.58 -6.05
C ASP A 205 -6.07 11.67 -7.57
N THR A 206 -5.41 12.72 -8.03
CA THR A 206 -5.11 12.93 -9.45
C THR A 206 -4.13 11.87 -9.96
N ARG A 207 -3.06 11.56 -9.21
CA ARG A 207 -2.09 10.53 -9.61
C ARG A 207 -2.74 9.13 -9.65
N MET A 208 -3.60 8.80 -8.68
CA MET A 208 -4.31 7.53 -8.63
C MET A 208 -5.22 7.36 -9.85
N LYS A 209 -5.93 8.42 -10.25
CA LYS A 209 -6.72 8.41 -11.48
C LYS A 209 -5.88 8.09 -12.71
N GLU A 210 -4.79 8.80 -12.91
CA GLU A 210 -3.94 8.62 -14.08
C GLU A 210 -3.32 7.22 -14.13
N LEU A 211 -2.86 6.70 -13.00
CA LEU A 211 -2.31 5.35 -12.92
C LEU A 211 -3.36 4.28 -13.20
N VAL A 212 -4.59 4.42 -12.68
CA VAL A 212 -5.65 3.46 -12.99
C VAL A 212 -6.02 3.50 -14.48
N GLU A 213 -6.15 4.70 -15.05
CA GLU A 213 -6.44 4.87 -16.49
C GLU A 213 -5.33 4.27 -17.38
N TYR A 214 -4.08 4.29 -16.91
CA TYR A 214 -2.94 3.71 -17.62
C TYR A 214 -2.78 2.19 -17.42
N LEU A 215 -2.86 1.69 -16.19
CA LEU A 215 -2.58 0.29 -15.84
C LEU A 215 -3.72 -0.65 -16.27
N ARG A 216 -4.98 -0.22 -16.16
CA ARG A 216 -6.14 -1.08 -16.41
C ARG A 216 -6.20 -1.61 -17.86
N PRO A 217 -6.00 -0.79 -18.92
CA PRO A 217 -5.91 -1.29 -20.29
C PRO A 217 -4.78 -2.31 -20.53
N LEU A 218 -3.75 -2.32 -19.67
CA LEU A 218 -2.62 -3.25 -19.74
C LEU A 218 -2.90 -4.59 -19.00
N GLY A 219 -4.12 -4.76 -18.47
CA GLY A 219 -4.58 -6.00 -17.86
C GLY A 219 -4.21 -6.17 -16.38
N TYR A 220 -3.84 -5.07 -15.69
CA TYR A 220 -3.65 -5.08 -14.24
C TYR A 220 -4.99 -5.03 -13.51
N GLY A 221 -5.16 -5.92 -12.54
CA GLY A 221 -6.06 -5.69 -11.41
C GLY A 221 -5.37 -4.75 -10.43
N ILE A 222 -6.05 -3.70 -9.99
CA ILE A 222 -5.44 -2.64 -9.19
C ILE A 222 -6.09 -2.65 -7.82
N ILE A 223 -5.27 -2.79 -6.79
CA ILE A 223 -5.67 -2.68 -5.39
C ILE A 223 -5.04 -1.39 -4.85
N ILE A 224 -5.87 -0.52 -4.28
CA ILE A 224 -5.43 0.72 -3.65
C ILE A 224 -5.76 0.60 -2.16
N LEU A 225 -4.73 0.56 -1.32
CA LEU A 225 -4.86 0.44 0.13
C LEU A 225 -3.79 1.28 0.82
N SER A 226 -4.07 1.80 2.00
CA SER A 226 -3.01 2.33 2.86
C SER A 226 -2.44 1.21 3.74
N ASP A 227 -1.19 1.35 4.17
CA ASP A 227 -0.49 0.40 5.01
C ASP A 227 -0.73 0.63 6.50
N HIS A 228 -0.90 1.88 6.91
CA HIS A 228 -1.35 2.32 8.24
C HIS A 228 -2.06 3.68 8.17
N GLY A 229 -2.63 4.10 9.29
CA GLY A 229 -3.15 5.45 9.48
C GLY A 229 -2.21 6.35 10.27
N GLN A 230 -2.72 7.53 10.63
CA GLN A 230 -2.05 8.48 11.52
C GLN A 230 -3.09 9.23 12.37
N HIS A 231 -2.64 9.74 13.52
CA HIS A 231 -3.40 10.60 14.42
C HIS A 231 -2.74 11.96 14.63
N ASP A 232 -3.52 12.95 15.05
CA ASP A 232 -3.00 14.24 15.49
C ASP A 232 -2.34 14.11 16.87
N LEU A 233 -1.14 14.67 17.00
CA LEU A 233 -0.45 14.73 18.28
C LEU A 233 -1.04 15.87 19.13
N PRO A 234 -1.32 15.63 20.42
CA PRO A 234 -1.83 16.67 21.32
C PRO A 234 -0.80 17.78 21.57
N VAL A 235 0.48 17.47 21.39
CA VAL A 235 1.61 18.40 21.52
C VAL A 235 2.60 18.12 20.40
N ILE A 236 3.18 19.17 19.81
CA ILE A 236 4.23 19.04 18.79
C ILE A 236 5.39 18.20 19.36
N SER A 237 5.77 17.15 18.65
CA SER A 237 6.86 16.27 19.06
C SER A 237 8.20 17.02 19.12
N PRO A 238 9.23 16.47 19.81
CA PRO A 238 10.58 17.05 19.79
C PRO A 238 11.18 17.20 18.39
N LYS A 239 10.68 16.44 17.40
CA LYS A 239 11.10 16.51 15.99
C LYS A 239 10.32 17.55 15.18
N GLY A 240 9.38 18.26 15.80
CA GLY A 240 8.50 19.22 15.12
C GLY A 240 7.25 18.61 14.49
N ASN A 241 7.06 17.29 14.59
CA ASN A 241 5.89 16.62 14.03
C ASN A 241 4.61 16.99 14.80
N LYS A 242 3.52 17.12 14.05
CA LYS A 242 2.15 17.34 14.52
C LYS A 242 1.25 16.13 14.32
N GLY A 243 1.64 15.19 13.45
CA GLY A 243 1.02 13.87 13.30
C GLY A 243 1.96 12.75 13.76
N GLY A 244 1.39 11.63 14.19
CA GLY A 244 2.10 10.43 14.60
C GLY A 244 1.35 9.15 14.22
N HIS A 245 2.04 8.01 14.31
CA HIS A 245 1.47 6.68 14.12
C HIS A 245 2.28 5.63 14.87
N GLY A 246 1.88 4.36 14.78
CA GLY A 246 2.55 3.23 15.43
C GLY A 246 1.84 2.71 16.70
N THR A 247 0.65 3.22 17.02
CA THR A 247 -0.19 2.77 18.14
C THR A 247 -1.22 1.72 17.70
N ASP A 248 -1.83 1.02 18.65
CA ASP A 248 -2.92 0.05 18.39
C ASP A 248 -4.29 0.73 18.22
N SER A 249 -4.31 2.06 18.15
CA SER A 249 -5.54 2.83 18.03
C SER A 249 -6.20 2.62 16.65
N PRO A 250 -7.53 2.77 16.56
CA PRO A 250 -8.22 2.73 15.28
C PRO A 250 -7.71 3.76 14.26
N GLU A 251 -7.25 4.93 14.70
CA GLU A 251 -6.71 5.99 13.83
C GLU A 251 -5.43 5.56 13.11
N ASP A 252 -4.61 4.74 13.76
CA ASP A 252 -3.35 4.22 13.21
C ASP A 252 -3.52 2.87 12.51
N CYS A 253 -4.49 2.06 12.91
CA CYS A 253 -4.62 0.68 12.42
C CYS A 253 -5.69 0.49 11.36
N LEU A 254 -6.73 1.32 11.27
CA LEU A 254 -7.81 1.13 10.30
C LEU A 254 -7.54 1.93 9.03
N VAL A 255 -7.50 1.23 7.90
CA VAL A 255 -7.16 1.83 6.61
C VAL A 255 -8.19 1.45 5.53
N PRO A 256 -8.51 2.37 4.61
CA PRO A 256 -9.39 2.10 3.50
C PRO A 256 -8.69 1.23 2.45
N CYS A 257 -9.43 0.31 1.83
CA CYS A 257 -8.99 -0.47 0.68
C CYS A 257 -10.09 -0.50 -0.40
N THR A 258 -9.72 -0.22 -1.64
CA THR A 258 -10.58 -0.30 -2.84
C THR A 258 -9.84 -1.04 -3.96
N TRP A 259 -10.57 -1.49 -4.97
CA TRP A 259 -9.99 -2.24 -6.09
C TRP A 259 -10.78 -2.05 -7.38
N ILE A 260 -10.10 -2.22 -8.52
CA ILE A 260 -10.66 -2.08 -9.87
C ILE A 260 -10.01 -3.03 -10.88
#